data_AF-A0A8W8JLL2-F1
#
_entry.id   AF-A0A8W8JLL2-F1
#
_cell.length_a   1.000
_cell.length_b   1.000
_cell.length_c   1.000
_cell.angle_alpha   90.00
_cell.angle_beta   90.00
_cell.angle_gamma   90.00
#
_symmetry.space_group_name_H-M   'P 1'
#
loop_
_entity.id
_entity.type
_entity.pdbx_description
1 polymer ?
#
loop_
_entity_poly.entity_id
_entity_poly.type
_entity_poly.pdbx_seq_one_letter_code
_entity_poly.pdbx_strand_id
1 'polypeptide(L)'
;YPGYPTQNYPLQYPTSTNQYGGGSNLPYPQYTTPGTNTVTSSAQPGSTSTVTEEHLRMSLLSAVEDKMKRRLREMFEQAQAEMNVLHKTQADLVKGKEKLEVMVKELENEKVEIENNIKLLQDKDQEVKEVLQKLDNQDKLDIDEAVVTTTPLYRQLLNSFAEEQAIEDAIYYLGEALRKDVIDLDVFLKQVRELSRKQFFLRALIQKCREKAGLPPMA
;
A
#
# COMPACT_ATOMS: atom_id res chain seq x y z
N TYR A 1 -18.45 14.25 0.10
CA TYR A 1 -18.25 13.24 -0.94
C TYR A 1 -17.19 13.74 -1.92
N PRO A 2 -15.92 13.36 -1.77
CA PRO A 2 -14.89 13.57 -2.79
C PRO A 2 -14.58 12.28 -3.56
N GLY A 3 -14.37 12.40 -4.87
CA GLY A 3 -14.11 11.28 -5.79
C GLY A 3 -12.66 10.83 -5.80
N TYR A 4 -12.45 9.53 -6.06
CA TYR A 4 -11.15 8.89 -6.22
C TYR A 4 -10.78 8.74 -7.72
N PRO A 5 -9.48 8.70 -8.05
CA PRO A 5 -8.99 8.56 -9.43
C PRO A 5 -8.93 7.09 -9.89
N THR A 6 -9.18 6.87 -11.19
CA THR A 6 -9.13 5.57 -11.86
C THR A 6 -7.72 5.25 -12.38
N GLN A 7 -7.19 4.07 -12.06
CA GLN A 7 -5.97 3.52 -12.67
C GLN A 7 -6.29 2.19 -13.36
N ASN A 8 -5.79 2.04 -14.59
CA ASN A 8 -6.14 1.04 -15.58
C ASN A 8 -5.14 -0.13 -15.55
N TYR A 9 -5.61 -1.37 -15.38
CA TYR A 9 -4.81 -2.59 -15.57
C TYR A 9 -5.62 -3.62 -16.39
N PRO A 10 -5.04 -4.24 -17.44
CA PRO A 10 -5.72 -5.31 -18.16
C PRO A 10 -5.37 -6.69 -17.56
N LEU A 11 -6.40 -7.44 -17.15
CA LEU A 11 -6.35 -8.88 -16.92
C LEU A 11 -6.69 -9.62 -18.24
N GLN A 12 -5.93 -10.67 -18.56
CA GLN A 12 -6.31 -11.69 -19.54
C GLN A 12 -6.47 -13.04 -18.85
N TYR A 13 -7.64 -13.65 -19.03
CA TYR A 13 -7.95 -15.03 -18.65
C TYR A 13 -7.78 -15.97 -19.85
N PRO A 14 -7.48 -17.27 -19.65
CA PRO A 14 -7.43 -18.24 -20.73
C PRO A 14 -8.80 -18.94 -20.88
N THR A 15 -9.24 -19.12 -22.13
CA THR A 15 -10.37 -20.00 -22.48
C THR A 15 -9.91 -21.12 -23.40
N SER A 16 -10.28 -22.34 -23.06
CA SER A 16 -10.12 -23.57 -23.85
C SER A 16 -11.30 -23.76 -24.81
N THR A 17 -11.03 -24.26 -26.02
CA THR A 17 -12.01 -25.00 -26.85
C THR A 17 -11.28 -25.90 -27.84
N ASN A 18 -11.71 -27.16 -27.89
CA ASN A 18 -11.32 -28.19 -28.86
C ASN A 18 -12.14 -28.03 -30.14
N GLN A 19 -11.54 -28.21 -31.33
CA GLN A 19 -12.29 -28.47 -32.57
C GLN A 19 -11.48 -29.35 -33.54
N TYR A 20 -12.14 -30.40 -34.04
CA TYR A 20 -11.68 -31.33 -35.07
C TYR A 20 -11.97 -30.77 -36.47
N GLY A 21 -11.06 -30.98 -37.44
CA GLY A 21 -11.40 -31.20 -38.84
C GLY A 21 -10.98 -30.14 -39.87
N GLY A 22 -10.06 -30.53 -40.76
CA GLY A 22 -10.12 -30.19 -42.19
C GLY A 22 -9.11 -29.16 -42.74
N GLY A 23 -8.13 -29.66 -43.51
CA GLY A 23 -7.73 -29.00 -44.76
C GLY A 23 -6.42 -28.20 -44.76
N SER A 24 -5.40 -28.81 -45.37
CA SER A 24 -4.33 -28.20 -46.19
C SER A 24 -3.45 -27.10 -45.60
N ASN A 25 -2.18 -27.43 -45.35
CA ASN A 25 -1.00 -27.01 -46.14
C ASN A 25 0.24 -26.97 -45.23
N LEU A 26 1.10 -28.00 -45.28
CA LEU A 26 2.40 -28.04 -44.58
C LEU A 26 3.54 -27.73 -45.56
N PRO A 27 4.48 -26.83 -45.24
CA PRO A 27 5.78 -26.76 -45.90
C PRO A 27 6.79 -27.68 -45.19
N TYR A 28 7.43 -28.55 -45.97
CA TYR A 28 8.55 -29.40 -45.54
C TYR A 28 9.87 -28.60 -45.44
N PRO A 29 10.79 -28.95 -44.52
CA PRO A 29 12.18 -28.52 -44.58
C PRO A 29 13.03 -29.43 -45.48
N GLN A 30 13.94 -28.80 -46.20
CA GLN A 30 14.85 -29.42 -47.17
C GLN A 30 15.94 -30.26 -46.50
N TYR A 31 16.08 -31.50 -46.93
CA TYR A 31 17.30 -32.30 -46.75
C TYR A 31 18.08 -32.34 -48.06
N THR A 32 19.38 -32.05 -47.97
CA THR A 32 20.38 -32.16 -49.02
C THR A 32 20.74 -33.63 -49.26
N THR A 33 20.54 -34.09 -50.49
CA THR A 33 20.98 -35.41 -50.97
C THR A 33 22.34 -35.30 -51.66
N PRO A 34 23.32 -36.19 -51.38
CA PRO A 34 24.51 -36.34 -52.21
C PRO A 34 24.13 -36.92 -53.58
N GLY A 35 24.67 -36.31 -54.64
CA GLY A 35 24.37 -36.62 -56.04
C GLY A 35 24.84 -38.00 -56.48
N THR A 36 23.99 -38.63 -57.29
CA THR A 36 24.26 -39.87 -58.04
C THR A 36 25.04 -39.52 -59.30
N ASN A 37 26.29 -39.97 -59.41
CA ASN A 37 27.01 -39.99 -60.69
C ASN A 37 26.87 -41.38 -61.31
N THR A 38 26.08 -41.44 -62.37
CA THR A 38 25.98 -42.56 -63.30
C THR A 38 27.27 -42.63 -64.14
N VAL A 39 28.03 -43.72 -64.02
CA VAL A 39 29.03 -44.09 -65.02
C VAL A 39 28.63 -45.41 -65.65
N THR A 40 28.41 -45.27 -66.95
CA THR A 40 28.11 -46.22 -68.02
C THR A 40 28.82 -47.57 -67.87
N SER A 41 28.02 -48.64 -67.95
CA SER A 41 28.48 -50.01 -68.10
C SER A 41 29.08 -50.25 -69.49
N SER A 42 30.31 -50.74 -69.55
CA SER A 42 30.81 -51.55 -70.66
C SER A 42 31.01 -52.97 -70.14
N ALA A 43 30.27 -53.91 -70.73
CA ALA A 43 30.32 -55.32 -70.38
C ALA A 43 31.57 -55.99 -70.97
N GLN A 44 32.30 -56.76 -70.17
CA GLN A 44 32.88 -58.02 -70.65
C GLN A 44 32.95 -59.05 -69.51
N PRO A 45 32.68 -60.33 -69.80
CA PRO A 45 32.45 -61.37 -68.78
C PRO A 45 33.75 -62.10 -68.44
N GLY A 46 33.98 -62.41 -67.17
CA GLY A 46 35.14 -63.20 -66.78
C GLY A 46 35.23 -63.56 -65.31
N SER A 47 35.05 -64.86 -65.06
CA SER A 47 35.51 -65.62 -63.88
C SER A 47 34.79 -65.40 -62.54
N THR A 48 33.79 -66.25 -62.34
CA THR A 48 33.74 -67.17 -61.19
C THR A 48 35.11 -67.42 -60.55
N SER A 49 35.26 -67.07 -59.27
CA SER A 49 36.32 -67.58 -58.39
C SER A 49 35.85 -67.50 -56.94
N THR A 50 35.21 -68.59 -56.52
CA THR A 50 35.15 -69.17 -55.16
C THR A 50 35.17 -68.19 -53.98
N VAL A 51 33.97 -67.84 -53.49
CA VAL A 51 33.79 -67.31 -52.13
C VAL A 51 34.30 -68.36 -51.14
N THR A 52 35.46 -68.13 -50.52
CA THR A 52 35.96 -68.98 -49.44
C THR A 52 35.08 -68.78 -48.20
N GLU A 53 34.85 -69.87 -47.46
CA GLU A 53 34.03 -69.89 -46.24
C GLU A 53 34.46 -68.82 -45.21
N GLU A 54 35.74 -68.46 -45.21
CA GLU A 54 36.35 -67.43 -44.39
C GLU A 54 35.80 -66.01 -44.66
N HIS A 55 35.60 -65.64 -45.93
CA HIS A 55 35.06 -64.32 -46.30
C HIS A 55 33.58 -64.17 -45.88
N LEU A 56 32.80 -65.25 -45.99
CA LEU A 56 31.42 -65.29 -45.48
C LEU A 56 31.38 -65.16 -43.96
N ARG A 57 32.31 -65.85 -43.26
CA ARG A 57 32.40 -65.79 -41.80
C ARG A 57 32.80 -64.39 -41.31
N MET A 58 33.74 -63.73 -41.98
CA MET A 58 34.15 -62.35 -41.69
C MET A 58 33.03 -61.34 -41.98
N SER A 59 32.27 -61.52 -43.06
CA SER A 59 31.11 -60.68 -43.38
C SER A 59 29.98 -60.83 -42.35
N LEU A 60 29.69 -62.06 -41.92
CA LEU A 60 28.71 -62.33 -40.86
C LEU A 60 29.15 -61.77 -39.50
N LEU A 61 30.43 -61.93 -39.13
CA LEU A 61 30.98 -61.34 -37.91
C LEU A 61 30.90 -59.82 -37.93
N SER A 62 31.28 -59.18 -39.03
CA SER A 62 31.20 -57.72 -39.19
C SER A 62 29.75 -57.23 -39.18
N ALA A 63 28.81 -57.96 -39.79
CA ALA A 63 27.39 -57.63 -39.76
C ALA A 63 26.79 -57.76 -38.35
N VAL A 64 27.19 -58.78 -37.58
CA VAL A 64 26.78 -58.93 -36.17
C VAL A 64 27.39 -57.83 -35.32
N GLU A 65 28.67 -57.52 -35.51
CA GLU A 65 29.36 -56.43 -34.82
C GLU A 65 28.69 -55.07 -35.11
N ASP A 66 28.38 -54.77 -36.36
CA ASP A 66 27.73 -53.51 -36.74
C ASP A 66 26.28 -53.43 -36.23
N LYS A 67 25.54 -54.54 -36.27
CA LYS A 67 24.19 -54.62 -35.67
C LYS A 67 24.23 -54.41 -34.16
N MET A 68 25.23 -54.97 -33.47
CA MET A 68 25.43 -54.79 -32.04
C MET A 68 25.82 -53.36 -31.72
N LYS A 69 26.75 -52.76 -32.48
CA LYS A 69 27.14 -51.35 -32.35
C LYS A 69 25.96 -50.41 -32.59
N ARG A 70 25.11 -50.69 -33.57
CA ARG A 70 23.89 -49.90 -33.84
C ARG A 70 22.91 -49.97 -32.68
N ARG A 71 22.61 -51.17 -32.17
CA ARG A 71 21.74 -51.32 -30.98
C ARG A 71 22.32 -50.67 -29.73
N LEU A 72 23.63 -50.76 -29.52
CA LEU A 72 24.28 -50.11 -28.39
C LEU A 72 24.21 -48.59 -28.49
N ARG A 73 24.40 -48.00 -29.68
CA ARG A 73 24.21 -46.56 -29.91
C ARG A 73 22.79 -46.11 -29.66
N GLU A 74 21.79 -46.83 -30.18
CA GLU A 74 20.38 -46.53 -29.95
C GLU A 74 20.02 -46.56 -28.45
N MET A 75 20.47 -47.60 -27.72
CA MET A 75 20.25 -47.69 -26.27
C MET A 75 20.98 -46.58 -25.50
N PHE A 76 22.19 -46.23 -25.92
CA PHE A 76 22.96 -45.16 -25.31
C PHE A 76 22.31 -43.79 -25.54
N GLU A 77 21.85 -43.51 -26.75
CA GLU A 77 21.13 -42.29 -27.08
C GLU A 77 19.81 -42.18 -26.30
N GLN A 78 19.07 -43.28 -26.17
CA GLN A 78 17.86 -43.33 -25.36
C GLN A 78 18.17 -43.07 -23.87
N ALA A 79 19.14 -43.78 -23.29
CA ALA A 79 19.54 -43.58 -21.90
C ALA A 79 20.05 -42.15 -21.64
N GLN A 80 20.78 -41.57 -22.59
CA GLN A 80 21.26 -40.18 -22.50
C GLN A 80 20.09 -39.18 -22.56
N ALA A 81 19.10 -39.41 -23.42
CA ALA A 81 17.91 -38.56 -23.50
C ALA A 81 17.09 -38.63 -22.20
N GLU A 82 16.88 -39.83 -21.65
CA GLU A 82 16.22 -40.02 -20.35
C GLU A 82 16.99 -39.32 -19.23
N MET A 83 18.31 -39.48 -19.17
CA MET A 83 19.17 -38.82 -18.19
C MET A 83 19.09 -37.30 -18.27
N ASN A 84 19.04 -36.73 -19.48
CA ASN A 84 18.86 -35.29 -19.68
C ASN A 84 17.49 -34.79 -19.18
N VAL A 85 16.42 -35.56 -19.42
CA VAL A 85 15.08 -35.25 -18.89
C VAL A 85 15.08 -35.29 -17.37
N LEU A 86 15.65 -36.34 -16.77
CA LEU A 86 15.78 -36.47 -15.32
C LEU A 86 16.58 -35.29 -14.73
N HIS A 87 17.71 -34.91 -15.32
CA HIS A 87 18.48 -33.75 -14.89
C HIS A 87 17.67 -32.46 -14.95
N LYS A 88 16.90 -32.25 -16.02
CA LYS A 88 16.01 -31.09 -16.14
C LYS A 88 14.95 -31.09 -15.04
N THR A 89 14.29 -32.22 -14.80
CA THR A 89 13.29 -32.34 -13.72
C THR A 89 13.90 -32.11 -12.34
N GLN A 90 15.11 -32.63 -12.08
CA GLN A 90 15.83 -32.37 -10.84
C GLN A 90 16.11 -30.88 -10.66
N ALA A 91 16.59 -30.20 -11.71
CA ALA A 91 16.84 -28.77 -11.67
C ALA A 91 15.56 -27.97 -11.39
N ASP A 92 14.44 -28.34 -12.02
CA ASP A 92 13.15 -27.70 -11.80
C ASP A 92 12.62 -27.95 -10.38
N LEU A 93 12.79 -29.16 -9.84
CA LEU A 93 12.43 -29.50 -8.45
C LEU A 93 13.29 -28.72 -7.44
N VAL A 94 14.59 -28.58 -7.69
CA VAL A 94 15.49 -27.80 -6.82
C VAL A 94 15.08 -26.32 -6.81
N LYS A 95 14.80 -25.74 -7.98
CA LYS A 95 14.28 -24.37 -8.08
C LYS A 95 12.93 -24.23 -7.38
N GLY A 96 12.06 -25.23 -7.49
CA GLY A 96 10.77 -25.26 -6.79
C GLY A 96 10.95 -25.27 -5.27
N LYS A 97 11.88 -26.09 -4.77
CA LYS A 97 12.23 -26.14 -3.35
C LYS A 97 12.75 -24.80 -2.83
N GLU A 98 13.70 -24.18 -3.54
CA GLU A 98 14.26 -22.87 -3.15
C GLU A 98 13.18 -21.80 -3.09
N LYS A 99 12.28 -21.74 -4.08
CA LYS A 99 11.14 -20.82 -4.06
C LYS A 99 10.20 -21.04 -2.88
N LEU A 100 9.91 -22.30 -2.55
CA LEU A 100 9.09 -22.63 -1.39
C LEU A 100 9.76 -22.22 -0.09
N GLU A 101 11.07 -22.42 0.05
CA GLU A 101 11.83 -21.98 1.23
C GLU A 101 11.79 -20.46 1.41
N VAL A 102 11.91 -19.70 0.31
CA VAL A 102 11.77 -18.23 0.34
C VAL A 102 10.36 -17.82 0.76
N MET A 103 9.32 -18.39 0.13
CA MET A 103 7.93 -18.05 0.47
C MET A 103 7.58 -18.41 1.92
N VAL A 104 8.07 -19.54 2.44
CA VAL A 104 7.85 -19.92 3.85
C VAL A 104 8.52 -18.90 4.79
N LYS A 105 9.73 -18.45 4.46
CA LYS A 105 10.43 -17.43 5.26
C LYS A 105 9.71 -16.09 5.22
N GLU A 106 9.22 -15.67 4.05
CA GLU A 106 8.43 -14.45 3.91
C GLU A 106 7.14 -14.52 4.72
N LEU A 107 6.41 -15.63 4.65
CA LEU A 107 5.18 -15.85 5.43
C LEU A 107 5.44 -15.84 6.95
N GLU A 108 6.55 -16.42 7.42
CA GLU A 108 6.87 -16.39 8.85
C GLU A 108 7.20 -14.96 9.30
N ASN A 109 7.91 -14.18 8.48
CA ASN A 109 8.18 -12.77 8.77
C ASN A 109 6.88 -11.94 8.79
N GLU A 110 6.01 -12.13 7.80
CA GLU A 110 4.72 -11.44 7.71
C GLU A 110 3.82 -11.79 8.90
N LYS A 111 3.79 -13.06 9.32
CA LYS A 111 3.08 -13.49 10.52
C LYS A 111 3.58 -12.76 11.76
N VAL A 112 4.89 -12.70 11.98
CA VAL A 112 5.48 -11.98 13.12
C VAL A 112 5.15 -10.48 13.06
N GLU A 113 5.20 -9.88 11.87
CA GLU A 113 4.84 -8.48 11.68
C GLU A 113 3.36 -8.22 12.00
N ILE A 114 2.46 -9.06 11.52
CA ILE A 114 1.03 -8.99 11.83
C ILE A 114 0.78 -9.18 13.33
N GLU A 115 1.43 -10.14 13.98
CA GLU A 115 1.31 -10.34 15.43
C GLU A 115 1.77 -9.10 16.22
N ASN A 116 2.84 -8.45 15.79
CA ASN A 116 3.32 -7.20 16.39
C ASN A 116 2.34 -6.04 16.16
N ASN A 117 1.80 -5.92 14.94
CA ASN A 117 0.80 -4.91 14.61
C ASN A 117 -0.49 -5.11 15.42
N ILE A 118 -0.94 -6.35 15.62
CA ILE A 118 -2.10 -6.67 16.46
C ILE A 118 -1.86 -6.20 17.90
N LYS A 119 -0.69 -6.51 18.48
CA LYS A 119 -0.35 -6.06 19.84
C LYS A 119 -0.31 -4.53 19.94
N LEU A 120 0.32 -3.86 18.98
CA LEU A 120 0.38 -2.40 18.94
C LEU A 120 -1.02 -1.77 18.86
N LEU A 121 -1.90 -2.32 18.02
CA LEU A 121 -3.27 -1.84 17.89
C LEU A 121 -4.08 -2.10 19.16
N GLN A 122 -3.89 -3.23 19.83
CA GLN A 122 -4.53 -3.52 21.11
C GLN A 122 -4.09 -2.56 22.20
N ASP A 123 -2.79 -2.27 22.29
CA ASP A 123 -2.24 -1.29 23.25
C ASP A 123 -2.81 0.11 22.98
N LYS A 124 -2.89 0.51 21.70
CA LYS A 124 -3.46 1.81 21.31
C LYS A 124 -4.95 1.90 21.55
N ASP A 125 -5.70 0.83 21.30
CA ASP A 125 -7.14 0.77 21.61
C ASP A 125 -7.37 0.89 23.12
N GLN A 126 -6.51 0.26 23.94
CA GLN A 126 -6.57 0.40 25.38
C GLN A 126 -6.23 1.82 25.86
N GLU A 127 -5.20 2.45 25.30
CA GLU A 127 -4.82 3.84 25.58
C GLU A 127 -5.98 4.79 25.25
N VAL A 128 -6.59 4.64 24.08
CA VAL A 128 -7.75 5.45 23.65
C VAL A 128 -8.94 5.24 24.56
N LYS A 129 -9.25 4.00 24.96
CA LYS A 129 -10.33 3.71 25.92
C LYS A 129 -10.09 4.36 27.27
N GLU A 130 -8.85 4.34 27.77
CA GLU A 130 -8.51 5.00 29.03
C GLU A 130 -8.67 6.53 28.93
N VAL A 131 -8.21 7.14 27.83
CA VAL A 131 -8.40 8.58 27.60
C VAL A 131 -9.89 8.91 27.47
N LEU A 132 -10.67 8.11 26.75
CA LEU A 132 -12.10 8.33 26.60
C LEU A 132 -12.82 8.24 27.94
N GLN A 133 -12.49 7.26 28.78
CA GLN A 133 -13.04 7.14 30.12
C GLN A 133 -12.65 8.34 31.01
N LYS A 134 -11.43 8.86 30.89
CA LYS A 134 -11.01 10.09 31.59
C LYS A 134 -11.79 11.32 31.13
N LEU A 135 -12.07 11.43 29.83
CA LEU A 135 -12.84 12.53 29.25
C LEU A 135 -14.34 12.44 29.60
N ASP A 136 -14.92 11.24 29.62
CA ASP A 136 -16.32 11.03 29.99
C ASP A 136 -16.57 11.30 31.47
N ASN A 137 -15.56 11.00 32.32
CA ASN A 137 -15.57 11.37 33.74
C ASN A 137 -15.28 12.86 33.99
N GLN A 138 -14.89 13.62 32.97
CA GLN A 138 -14.72 15.07 33.07
C GLN A 138 -16.11 15.72 32.90
N ASP A 139 -16.74 16.04 34.03
CA ASP A 139 -18.00 16.79 34.07
C ASP A 139 -17.93 18.08 33.22
N LYS A 140 -19.10 18.56 32.79
CA LYS A 140 -19.32 19.77 31.98
C LYS A 140 -18.23 20.82 32.20
N LEU A 141 -17.28 20.87 31.27
CA LEU A 141 -16.27 21.90 31.23
C LEU A 141 -16.98 23.25 31.04
N ASP A 142 -16.84 24.14 32.01
CA ASP A 142 -17.27 25.52 31.83
C ASP A 142 -16.33 26.17 30.82
N ILE A 143 -16.90 26.63 29.70
CA ILE A 143 -16.15 27.23 28.60
C ILE A 143 -15.41 28.49 29.10
N ASP A 144 -15.97 29.17 30.10
CA ASP A 144 -15.39 30.37 30.69
C ASP A 144 -14.14 30.06 31.55
N GLU A 145 -13.98 28.82 32.03
CA GLU A 145 -12.80 28.37 32.77
C GLU A 145 -11.71 27.78 31.87
N ALA A 146 -12.04 27.43 30.62
CA ALA A 146 -11.08 26.85 29.69
C ALA A 146 -9.94 27.83 29.31
N VAL A 147 -10.23 29.13 29.30
CA VAL A 147 -9.26 30.18 28.94
C VAL A 147 -9.27 31.28 29.99
N VAL A 148 -8.46 31.09 31.02
CA VAL A 148 -8.23 32.11 32.07
C VAL A 148 -6.94 32.89 31.83
N THR A 149 -6.91 34.12 32.31
CA THR A 149 -5.70 34.94 32.28
C THR A 149 -4.60 34.34 33.17
N THR A 150 -3.33 34.51 32.76
CA THR A 150 -2.16 33.93 33.45
C THR A 150 -1.96 34.39 34.90
N THR A 151 -2.44 35.58 35.27
CA THR A 151 -2.30 36.11 36.63
C THR A 151 -3.62 36.68 37.16
N PRO A 152 -3.84 36.69 38.48
CA PRO A 152 -5.03 37.30 39.09
C PRO A 152 -5.20 38.78 38.75
N LEU A 153 -4.08 39.50 38.54
CA LEU A 153 -4.10 40.90 38.14
C LEU A 153 -4.70 41.09 36.74
N TYR A 154 -4.32 40.24 35.79
CA TYR A 154 -4.90 40.26 34.44
C TYR A 154 -6.38 39.85 34.46
N ARG A 155 -6.77 38.92 35.34
CA ARG A 155 -8.19 38.56 35.53
C ARG A 155 -9.01 39.76 35.99
N GLN A 156 -8.48 40.48 37.00
CA GLN A 156 -9.12 41.68 37.51
C GLN A 156 -9.22 42.77 36.44
N LEU A 157 -8.17 42.95 35.63
CA LEU A 157 -8.17 43.91 34.52
C LEU A 157 -9.22 43.56 33.46
N LEU A 158 -9.29 42.29 33.04
CA LEU A 158 -10.24 41.80 32.05
C LEU A 158 -11.68 41.98 32.52
N ASN A 159 -11.99 41.54 33.75
CA ASN A 159 -13.32 41.68 34.32
C ASN A 159 -13.72 43.16 34.48
N SER A 160 -12.81 44.00 34.97
CA SER A 160 -13.09 45.43 35.14
C SER A 160 -13.36 46.12 33.81
N PHE A 161 -12.62 45.75 32.76
CA PHE A 161 -12.81 46.28 31.41
C PHE A 161 -14.12 45.80 30.80
N ALA A 162 -14.45 44.51 30.91
CA ALA A 162 -15.71 43.96 30.45
C ALA A 162 -16.91 44.60 31.17
N GLU A 163 -16.84 44.80 32.50
CA GLU A 163 -17.88 45.50 33.25
C GLU A 163 -18.03 46.97 32.84
N GLU A 164 -16.93 47.66 32.53
CA GLU A 164 -16.96 49.07 32.11
C GLU A 164 -17.66 49.24 30.76
N GLN A 165 -17.36 48.36 29.81
CA GLN A 165 -18.02 48.34 28.50
C GLN A 165 -19.50 47.93 28.61
N ALA A 166 -19.83 46.94 29.45
CA ALA A 166 -21.21 46.55 29.68
C ALA A 166 -22.06 47.69 30.29
N ILE A 167 -21.46 48.55 31.11
CA ILE A 167 -22.13 49.74 31.64
C ILE A 167 -22.38 50.77 30.53
N GLU A 168 -21.44 50.97 29.61
CA GLU A 168 -21.60 51.88 28.48
C GLU A 168 -22.78 51.46 27.59
N ASP A 169 -22.87 50.16 27.27
CA ASP A 169 -24.01 49.58 26.57
C ASP A 169 -25.32 49.75 27.35
N ALA A 170 -25.31 49.52 28.66
CA ALA A 170 -26.49 49.68 29.51
C ALA A 170 -26.99 51.14 29.52
N ILE A 171 -26.09 52.12 29.60
CA ILE A 171 -26.45 53.55 29.54
C ILE A 171 -27.02 53.90 28.16
N TYR A 172 -26.44 53.36 27.08
CA TYR A 172 -26.94 53.56 25.72
C TYR A 172 -28.39 53.07 25.58
N TYR A 173 -28.69 51.84 26.01
CA TYR A 173 -30.04 51.29 25.93
C TYR A 173 -31.03 51.94 26.90
N LEU A 174 -30.58 52.44 28.06
CA LEU A 174 -31.41 53.27 28.93
C LEU A 174 -31.81 54.59 28.24
N GLY A 175 -30.90 55.20 27.47
CA GLY A 175 -31.19 56.38 26.67
C GLY A 175 -32.22 56.11 25.57
N GLU A 176 -32.11 54.96 24.90
CA GLU A 176 -33.12 54.53 23.91
C GLU A 176 -34.47 54.18 24.56
N ALA A 177 -34.46 53.60 25.76
CA ALA A 177 -35.69 53.30 26.51
C ALA A 177 -36.44 54.57 26.91
N LEU A 178 -35.73 55.63 27.31
CA LEU A 178 -36.32 56.94 27.57
C LEU A 178 -36.92 57.55 26.30
N ARG A 179 -36.22 57.45 25.15
CA ARG A 179 -36.73 57.97 23.86
C ARG A 179 -38.01 57.26 23.39
N LYS A 180 -38.18 55.99 23.77
CA LYS A 180 -39.36 55.17 23.45
C LYS A 180 -40.47 55.27 24.52
N ASP A 181 -40.34 56.18 25.48
CA ASP A 181 -41.28 56.35 26.60
C ASP A 181 -41.53 55.06 27.41
N VAL A 182 -40.55 54.15 27.47
CA VAL A 182 -40.63 52.91 28.29
C VAL A 182 -40.31 53.20 29.76
N ILE A 183 -39.50 54.23 30.02
CA ILE A 183 -39.07 54.64 31.36
C ILE A 183 -39.27 56.15 31.54
N ASP A 184 -39.58 56.57 32.77
CA ASP A 184 -39.70 57.98 33.13
C ASP A 184 -38.32 58.65 33.28
N LEU A 185 -38.28 59.97 33.06
CA LEU A 185 -37.07 60.77 33.19
C LEU A 185 -36.39 60.63 34.56
N ASP A 186 -37.17 60.60 35.64
CA ASP A 186 -36.62 60.52 37.00
C ASP A 186 -35.94 59.16 37.24
N VAL A 187 -36.52 58.07 36.73
CA VAL A 187 -35.93 56.73 36.78
C VAL A 187 -34.65 56.67 35.97
N PHE A 188 -34.66 57.23 34.76
CA PHE A 188 -33.48 57.32 33.90
C PHE A 188 -32.32 58.06 34.58
N LEU A 189 -32.57 59.26 35.11
CA LEU A 189 -31.52 60.08 35.74
C LEU A 189 -30.93 59.40 36.97
N LYS A 190 -31.75 58.70 37.76
CA LYS A 190 -31.28 57.92 38.92
C LYS A 190 -30.37 56.77 38.48
N GLN A 191 -30.80 55.96 37.52
CA GLN A 191 -30.05 54.79 37.06
C GLN A 191 -28.76 55.18 36.33
N VAL A 192 -28.80 56.17 35.44
CA VAL A 192 -27.59 56.67 34.76
C VAL A 192 -26.59 57.19 35.76
N ARG A 193 -27.02 57.96 36.77
CA ARG A 193 -26.09 58.47 37.81
C ARG A 193 -25.42 57.34 38.59
N GLU A 194 -26.14 56.28 38.93
CA GLU A 194 -25.60 55.12 39.63
C GLU A 194 -24.60 54.35 38.76
N LEU A 195 -24.96 54.08 37.51
CA LEU A 195 -24.11 53.41 36.52
C LEU A 195 -22.85 54.23 36.21
N SER A 196 -22.96 55.54 35.97
CA SER A 196 -21.82 56.42 35.74
C SER A 196 -20.88 56.48 36.95
N ARG A 197 -21.41 56.43 38.18
CA ARG A 197 -20.59 56.34 39.38
C ARG A 197 -19.82 55.02 39.42
N LYS A 198 -20.46 53.90 39.08
CA LYS A 198 -19.78 52.59 38.98
C LYS A 198 -18.71 52.60 37.87
N GLN A 199 -19.01 53.17 36.71
CA GLN A 199 -18.06 53.32 35.60
C GLN A 199 -16.82 54.11 36.00
N PHE A 200 -16.97 55.19 36.76
CA PHE A 200 -15.84 55.98 37.25
C PHE A 200 -14.87 55.14 38.10
N PHE A 201 -15.40 54.33 39.04
CA PHE A 201 -14.57 53.45 39.86
C PHE A 201 -13.89 52.36 39.03
N LEU A 202 -14.57 51.79 38.05
CA LEU A 202 -14.00 50.78 37.14
C LEU A 202 -12.89 51.39 36.27
N ARG A 203 -13.07 52.58 35.70
CA ARG A 203 -12.02 53.28 34.94
C ARG A 203 -10.80 53.58 35.79
N ALA A 204 -11.00 54.06 37.02
CA ALA A 204 -9.90 54.30 37.96
C ALA A 204 -9.17 52.99 38.33
N LEU A 205 -9.91 51.89 38.48
CA LEU A 205 -9.34 50.58 38.76
C LEU A 205 -8.52 50.05 37.58
N ILE A 206 -9.05 50.17 36.35
CA ILE A 206 -8.37 49.80 35.11
C ILE A 206 -7.05 50.56 34.96
N GLN A 207 -7.03 51.88 35.19
CA GLN A 207 -5.81 52.68 35.14
C GLN A 207 -4.75 52.15 36.12
N LYS A 208 -5.12 51.92 37.39
CA LYS A 208 -4.22 51.35 38.40
C LYS A 208 -3.74 49.94 38.06
N CYS A 209 -4.59 49.10 37.49
CA CYS A 209 -4.21 47.75 37.09
C CYS A 209 -3.22 47.78 35.91
N ARG A 210 -3.42 48.69 34.93
CA ARG A 210 -2.50 48.84 33.78
C ARG A 210 -1.14 49.38 34.19
N GLU A 211 -1.10 50.37 35.07
CA GLU A 211 0.14 50.89 35.65
C GLU A 211 0.96 49.78 36.34
N LYS A 212 0.29 48.98 37.19
CA LYS A 212 0.94 47.86 37.89
C LYS A 212 1.37 46.71 36.98
N ALA A 213 0.66 46.52 35.88
CA ALA A 213 0.96 45.47 34.91
C ALA A 213 1.92 45.92 33.80
N GLY A 214 2.42 47.17 33.84
CA GLY A 214 3.37 47.70 32.86
C GLY A 214 2.78 47.91 31.46
N LEU A 215 1.46 48.02 31.34
CA LEU A 215 0.77 48.31 30.08
C LEU A 215 0.69 49.82 29.82
N PRO A 216 0.60 50.25 28.54
CA PRO A 216 0.44 51.66 28.21
C PRO A 216 -0.82 52.25 28.85
N PRO A 217 -0.84 53.54 29.21
CA PRO A 217 -2.02 54.18 29.77
C PRO A 217 -3.20 54.14 28.79
N MET A 218 -4.43 54.20 29.32
CA MET A 218 -5.63 54.34 28.48
C MET A 218 -5.58 55.72 27.80
N ALA A 219 -5.85 55.75 26.49
CA ALA A 219 -5.99 56.98 25.71
C ALA A 219 -7.33 57.67 26.01
#